data_AF-A0A7W5XBL7-F1
#
_entry.id   AF-A0A7W5XBL7-F1
#
_cell.length_a   1.000
_cell.length_b   1.000
_cell.length_c   1.000
_cell.angle_alpha   90.00
_cell.angle_beta   90.00
_cell.angle_gamma   90.00
#
_symmetry.space_group_name_H-M   'P 1'
#
loop_
_entity.id
_entity.type
_entity.pdbx_description
1 polymer ?
#
loop_
_entity_poly.entity_id
_entity_poly.type
_entity_poly.pdbx_seq_one_letter_code
_entity_poly.pdbx_strand_id
1 'polypeptide(L)'
;MSSAQNNQQKPILVFLGKGAANDIVSKLNANGYAAASVSSVPELFDALRSDRYLLAVTTRPDIDMVRNIKPIPVINLEVFFHAAQPTAKSAHPSKEFDGDAFLRRIAALTESKTARIAAVQKAPAANGTSIAGTVKASRWRAATSLLLSRRATSNAERAD
;
A
#
# COMPACT_ATOMS: atom_id res chain seq x y z
N MET A 1 -29.62 -22.60 -8.27
CA MET A 1 -29.00 -21.26 -8.22
C MET A 1 -27.53 -21.44 -7.90
N SER A 2 -26.65 -21.15 -8.85
CA SER A 2 -25.23 -21.54 -8.83
C SER A 2 -24.42 -20.64 -7.88
N SER A 3 -24.03 -21.17 -6.72
CA SER A 3 -23.08 -20.57 -5.78
C SER A 3 -21.64 -20.99 -6.11
N ALA A 4 -21.14 -20.57 -7.27
CA ALA A 4 -19.78 -20.89 -7.71
C ALA A 4 -19.04 -19.62 -8.15
N GLN A 5 -18.79 -18.71 -7.21
CA GLN A 5 -17.88 -17.58 -7.38
C GLN A 5 -17.54 -17.01 -6.01
N ASN A 6 -16.43 -17.43 -5.37
CA ASN A 6 -15.53 -16.51 -4.65
C ASN A 6 -14.22 -17.19 -4.15
N ASN A 7 -13.58 -18.06 -4.93
CA ASN A 7 -12.43 -18.82 -4.43
C ASN A 7 -11.05 -18.22 -4.76
N GLN A 8 -10.92 -16.90 -4.99
CA GLN A 8 -9.65 -16.31 -5.45
C GLN A 8 -9.33 -14.89 -4.92
N GLN A 9 -10.07 -14.34 -3.95
CA GLN A 9 -9.67 -13.05 -3.36
C GLN A 9 -8.56 -13.26 -2.33
N LYS A 10 -7.36 -12.77 -2.65
CA LYS A 10 -6.23 -12.70 -1.71
C LYS A 10 -6.67 -11.94 -0.44
N PRO A 11 -6.49 -12.48 0.77
CA PRO A 11 -6.94 -11.85 2.00
C PRO A 11 -6.24 -10.51 2.28
N ILE A 12 -6.89 -9.71 3.11
CA ILE A 12 -6.35 -8.48 3.70
C ILE A 12 -5.62 -8.84 4.98
N LEU A 13 -4.37 -8.38 5.13
CA LEU A 13 -3.62 -8.55 6.36
C LEU A 13 -3.92 -7.40 7.32
N VAL A 14 -4.25 -7.68 8.57
CA VAL A 14 -4.47 -6.68 9.62
C VAL A 14 -3.39 -6.85 10.68
N PHE A 15 -2.50 -5.88 10.80
CA PHE A 15 -1.42 -5.86 11.81
C PHE A 15 -1.68 -4.76 12.83
N LEU A 16 -2.21 -5.17 13.98
CA LEU A 16 -2.62 -4.31 15.10
C LEU A 16 -2.52 -5.08 16.42
N GLY A 17 -2.69 -4.40 17.55
CA GLY A 17 -2.91 -5.08 18.84
C GLY A 17 -4.11 -6.03 18.78
N LYS A 18 -4.02 -7.18 19.47
CA LYS A 18 -4.95 -8.34 19.32
C LYS A 18 -6.44 -7.97 19.35
N GLY A 19 -6.87 -7.08 20.25
CA GLY A 19 -8.27 -6.62 20.33
C GLY A 19 -8.69 -5.87 19.06
N ALA A 20 -7.99 -4.79 18.74
CA ALA A 20 -8.27 -3.97 17.56
C ALA A 20 -8.15 -4.77 16.25
N ALA A 21 -7.21 -5.71 16.17
CA ALA A 21 -7.05 -6.58 15.01
C ALA A 21 -8.32 -7.42 14.77
N ASN A 22 -8.88 -8.01 15.82
CA ASN A 22 -10.09 -8.82 15.73
C ASN A 22 -11.32 -7.98 15.37
N ASP A 23 -11.44 -6.76 15.89
CA ASP A 23 -12.55 -5.86 15.56
C ASP A 23 -12.54 -5.49 14.07
N ILE A 24 -11.36 -5.15 13.54
CA ILE A 24 -11.19 -4.81 12.13
C ILE A 24 -11.41 -6.03 11.24
N VAL A 25 -10.89 -7.21 11.60
CA VAL A 25 -11.15 -8.46 10.86
C VAL A 25 -12.64 -8.78 10.84
N SER A 26 -13.33 -8.66 11.97
CA SER A 26 -14.78 -8.90 12.05
C SER A 26 -15.56 -7.94 11.16
N LYS A 27 -15.21 -6.65 11.16
CA LYS A 27 -15.81 -5.65 10.27
C LYS A 27 -15.56 -5.97 8.79
N LEU A 28 -14.34 -6.39 8.42
CA LEU A 28 -14.02 -6.78 7.04
C LEU A 28 -14.81 -8.01 6.58
N ASN A 29 -14.84 -9.06 7.42
CA ASN A 29 -15.56 -10.30 7.14
C ASN A 29 -17.07 -10.05 7.01
N ALA A 30 -17.65 -9.23 7.89
CA ALA A 30 -19.07 -8.85 7.81
C ALA A 30 -19.43 -8.12 6.50
N ASN A 31 -18.45 -7.53 5.83
CA ASN A 31 -18.60 -6.82 4.55
C ASN A 31 -18.07 -7.64 3.35
N GLY A 32 -17.85 -8.94 3.52
CA GLY A 32 -17.47 -9.85 2.43
C GLY A 32 -15.99 -9.85 2.05
N TYR A 33 -15.11 -9.21 2.81
CA TYR A 33 -13.67 -9.24 2.60
C TYR A 33 -13.01 -10.33 3.44
N ALA A 34 -12.26 -11.23 2.79
CA ALA A 34 -11.41 -12.16 3.53
C ALA A 34 -10.27 -11.40 4.22
N ALA A 35 -10.14 -11.56 5.54
CA ALA A 35 -9.10 -10.91 6.33
C ALA A 35 -8.42 -11.87 7.32
N ALA A 36 -7.15 -11.61 7.61
CA ALA A 36 -6.38 -12.31 8.64
C ALA A 36 -5.72 -11.29 9.57
N SER A 37 -5.73 -11.57 10.88
CA SER A 37 -5.05 -10.76 11.88
C SER A 37 -3.68 -11.35 12.25
N VAL A 38 -2.72 -10.46 12.48
CA VAL A 38 -1.44 -10.73 13.10
C VAL A 38 -1.20 -9.67 14.17
N SER A 39 -0.58 -10.04 15.28
CA SER A 39 -0.44 -9.15 16.45
C SER A 39 0.99 -9.03 16.96
N SER A 40 1.92 -9.78 16.37
CA SER A 40 3.35 -9.69 16.69
C SER A 40 4.19 -9.48 15.43
N VAL A 41 5.38 -8.90 15.61
CA VAL A 41 6.34 -8.68 14.53
C VAL A 41 6.77 -9.99 13.85
N PRO A 42 7.11 -11.08 14.58
CA PRO A 42 7.41 -12.37 13.95
C PRO A 42 6.27 -12.89 13.07
N GLU A 43 5.02 -12.84 13.55
CA GLU A 43 3.83 -13.22 12.76
C GLU A 43 3.68 -12.37 11.49
N LEU A 44 3.93 -11.06 11.60
CA LEU A 44 3.88 -10.15 10.46
C LEU A 44 4.91 -10.53 9.39
N PHE A 45 6.14 -10.84 9.81
CA PHE A 45 7.22 -11.27 8.92
C PHE A 45 6.85 -12.55 8.17
N ASP A 46 6.33 -13.56 8.87
CA ASP A 46 5.93 -14.83 8.27
C ASP A 46 4.74 -14.64 7.31
N ALA A 47 3.75 -13.86 7.74
CA ALA A 47 2.58 -13.55 6.93
C ALA A 47 2.96 -12.85 5.61
N LEU A 48 3.76 -11.79 5.66
CA LEU A 48 4.11 -11.02 4.46
C LEU A 48 5.00 -11.80 3.48
N ARG A 49 5.83 -12.73 3.97
CA ARG A 49 6.65 -13.58 3.10
C ARG A 49 5.84 -14.64 2.35
N SER A 50 4.66 -15.01 2.82
CA SER A 50 3.79 -15.99 2.16
C SER A 50 3.23 -15.52 0.80
N ASP A 51 3.33 -14.23 0.47
CA ASP A 51 2.77 -13.61 -0.75
C ASP A 51 1.25 -13.80 -0.97
N ARG A 52 0.52 -14.16 0.09
CA ARG A 52 -0.92 -14.44 0.04
C ARG A 52 -1.78 -13.20 0.18
N TYR A 53 -1.23 -12.08 0.65
CA TYR A 53 -2.01 -10.90 1.02
C TYR A 53 -2.08 -9.85 -0.09
N LEU A 54 -3.23 -9.20 -0.22
CA LEU A 54 -3.46 -8.17 -1.24
C LEU A 54 -2.89 -6.81 -0.84
N LEU A 55 -3.11 -6.45 0.43
CA LEU A 55 -2.77 -5.20 1.10
C LEU A 55 -2.67 -5.45 2.61
N ALA A 56 -2.09 -4.50 3.34
CA ALA A 56 -2.05 -4.50 4.79
C ALA A 56 -2.79 -3.29 5.40
N VAL A 57 -3.43 -3.51 6.54
CA VAL A 57 -4.00 -2.48 7.42
C VAL A 57 -3.17 -2.43 8.69
N THR A 58 -2.70 -1.24 9.07
CA THR A 58 -1.86 -1.06 10.27
C THR A 58 -1.92 0.39 10.77
N THR A 59 -1.20 0.73 11.84
CA THR A 59 -1.06 2.11 12.36
C THR A 59 0.17 2.79 11.78
N ARG A 60 0.27 4.12 11.92
CA ARG A 60 1.38 4.91 11.36
C ARG A 60 2.77 4.42 11.76
N PRO A 61 3.07 4.05 13.02
CA PRO A 61 4.41 3.60 13.42
C PRO A 61 4.91 2.38 12.65
N ASP A 62 4.00 1.52 12.21
CA ASP A 62 4.34 0.21 11.63
C ASP A 62 4.36 0.20 10.10
N ILE A 63 3.98 1.31 9.44
CA ILE A 63 3.88 1.40 7.97
C ILE A 63 5.21 1.05 7.30
N ASP A 64 6.30 1.66 7.78
CA ASP A 64 7.63 1.47 7.17
C ASP A 64 8.09 0.03 7.35
N MET A 65 7.80 -0.59 8.48
CA MET A 65 8.11 -2.01 8.73
C MET A 65 7.39 -2.91 7.72
N VAL A 66 6.07 -2.76 7.54
CA VAL A 66 5.32 -3.57 6.56
C VAL A 66 5.91 -3.38 5.15
N ARG A 67 6.16 -2.14 4.73
CA ARG A 67 6.68 -1.82 3.40
C ARG A 67 8.09 -2.34 3.15
N ASN A 68 8.93 -2.34 4.18
CA ASN A 68 10.30 -2.86 4.12
C ASN A 68 10.33 -4.38 3.99
N ILE A 69 9.35 -5.09 4.58
CA ILE A 69 9.22 -6.55 4.43
C ILE A 69 8.68 -6.90 3.04
N LYS A 70 7.61 -6.22 2.61
CA LYS A 70 6.97 -6.47 1.33
C LYS A 70 6.37 -5.17 0.77
N PRO A 71 6.64 -4.81 -0.49
CA PRO A 71 6.09 -3.61 -1.11
C PRO A 71 4.64 -3.81 -1.57
N ILE A 72 3.72 -4.00 -0.61
CA ILE A 72 2.27 -4.04 -0.84
C ILE A 72 1.61 -2.72 -0.43
N PRO A 73 0.39 -2.43 -0.93
CA PRO A 73 -0.39 -1.30 -0.45
C PRO A 73 -0.61 -1.40 1.07
N VAL A 74 -0.47 -0.27 1.76
CA VAL A 74 -0.68 -0.17 3.21
C VAL A 74 -1.71 0.91 3.49
N ILE A 75 -2.70 0.57 4.30
CA ILE A 75 -3.73 1.47 4.82
C ILE A 75 -3.36 1.82 6.26
N ASN A 76 -3.19 3.11 6.55
CA ASN A 76 -3.10 3.60 7.91
C ASN A 76 -4.52 3.66 8.51
N LEU A 77 -4.80 2.90 9.56
CA LEU A 77 -6.09 2.88 10.22
C LEU A 77 -6.41 4.21 10.91
N GLU A 78 -5.38 4.94 11.39
CA GLU A 78 -5.55 6.14 12.20
C GLU A 78 -6.22 7.29 11.43
N VAL A 79 -6.17 7.28 10.09
CA VAL A 79 -6.78 8.33 9.24
C VAL A 79 -8.31 8.26 9.24
N PHE A 80 -8.89 7.17 9.72
CA PHE A 80 -10.34 6.98 9.84
C PHE A 80 -10.85 7.29 11.24
N PHE A 81 -9.99 7.76 12.15
CA PHE A 81 -10.43 8.24 13.45
C PHE A 81 -10.57 9.76 13.42
N HIS A 82 -11.76 10.26 13.70
CA HIS A 82 -12.09 11.68 13.73
C HIS A 82 -12.46 12.11 15.13
N ALA A 83 -12.20 13.38 15.47
CA ALA A 83 -12.67 13.91 16.74
C ALA A 83 -14.20 13.94 16.71
N ALA A 84 -14.84 13.28 17.68
CA ALA A 84 -16.27 13.39 17.84
C ALA A 84 -16.62 14.81 18.26
N GLN A 85 -17.77 15.31 17.79
CA GLN A 85 -18.30 16.59 18.24
C GLN A 85 -18.46 16.55 19.77
N PRO A 86 -17.86 17.50 20.51
CA PRO A 86 -18.00 17.53 21.96
C PRO A 86 -19.46 17.74 22.31
N THR A 87 -20.09 16.73 22.90
CA THR A 87 -21.42 16.91 23.51
C THR A 87 -21.24 17.69 24.82
N ALA A 88 -22.24 18.50 25.19
CA ALA A 88 -22.20 19.34 26.39
C ALA A 88 -21.96 18.59 27.73
N LYS A 89 -21.86 17.26 27.69
CA LYS A 89 -21.64 16.36 28.84
C LYS A 89 -20.30 15.61 28.82
N SER A 90 -19.44 15.78 27.81
CA SER A 90 -18.15 15.09 27.73
C SER A 90 -16.99 16.06 27.91
N ALA A 91 -16.24 15.89 29.01
CA ALA A 91 -15.02 16.66 29.28
C ALA A 91 -13.80 16.20 28.45
N HIS A 92 -13.91 15.07 27.73
CA HIS A 92 -12.81 14.52 26.94
C HIS A 92 -13.19 14.42 25.46
N PRO A 93 -12.27 14.79 24.54
CA PRO A 93 -12.46 14.55 23.12
C PRO A 93 -12.45 13.03 22.88
N SER A 94 -13.58 12.46 22.49
CA SER A 94 -13.64 11.08 22.00
C SER A 94 -13.25 11.04 20.53
N LYS A 95 -12.66 9.93 20.09
CA LYS A 95 -12.42 9.65 18.67
C LYS A 95 -13.45 8.67 18.17
N GLU A 96 -14.09 8.99 17.06
CA GLU A 96 -15.03 8.12 16.35
C GLU A 96 -14.36 7.49 15.13
N PHE A 97 -14.63 6.22 14.88
CA PHE A 97 -14.10 5.49 13.73
C PHE A 97 -15.08 5.55 12.56
N ASP A 98 -14.68 6.23 11.47
CA ASP A 98 -15.41 6.26 10.20
C ASP A 98 -15.24 4.93 9.45
N GLY A 99 -16.12 3.98 9.76
CA GLY A 99 -16.16 2.67 9.13
C GLY A 99 -16.46 2.70 7.63
N ASP A 100 -17.26 3.67 7.17
CA ASP A 100 -17.69 3.75 5.78
C ASP A 100 -16.59 4.30 4.90
N ALA A 101 -15.84 5.30 5.37
CA ALA A 101 -14.62 5.76 4.70
C ALA A 101 -13.56 4.66 4.65
N PHE A 102 -13.41 3.88 5.73
CA PHE A 102 -12.51 2.73 5.75
C PHE A 102 -12.89 1.70 4.68
N LEU A 103 -14.14 1.26 4.63
CA LEU A 103 -14.61 0.27 3.65
C LEU A 103 -14.52 0.78 2.20
N ARG A 104 -14.83 2.06 1.95
CA ARG A 104 -14.62 2.69 0.64
C ARG A 104 -13.15 2.65 0.21
N ARG A 105 -12.21 2.87 1.14
CA ARG A 105 -10.78 2.79 0.84
C ARG A 105 -10.34 1.36 0.53
N ILE A 106 -10.90 0.37 1.24
CA ILE A 106 -10.66 -1.06 0.97
C ILE A 106 -11.13 -1.40 -0.44
N ALA A 107 -12.38 -1.07 -0.79
CA ALA A 107 -12.96 -1.30 -2.12
C ALA A 107 -12.10 -0.69 -3.23
N ALA A 108 -11.70 0.57 -3.09
CA ALA A 108 -10.87 1.26 -4.09
C ALA A 108 -9.53 0.52 -4.35
N LEU A 109 -8.92 -0.06 -3.32
CA LEU A 109 -7.63 -0.76 -3.45
C LEU A 109 -7.77 -2.22 -3.90
N THR A 110 -8.90 -2.88 -3.59
CA THR A 110 -9.17 -4.25 -4.03
C THR A 110 -9.62 -4.28 -5.50
N GLU A 111 -10.49 -3.36 -5.91
CA GLU A 111 -11.03 -3.27 -7.28
C GLU A 111 -9.97 -2.79 -8.29
N SER A 112 -9.18 -1.77 -7.93
CA SER A 112 -8.12 -1.26 -8.82
C SER A 112 -7.08 -2.32 -9.18
N LYS A 113 -6.81 -3.25 -8.27
CA LYS A 113 -5.88 -4.37 -8.52
C LYS A 113 -6.51 -5.41 -9.44
N THR A 114 -7.78 -5.74 -9.25
CA THR A 114 -8.53 -6.62 -10.16
C THR A 114 -8.58 -6.04 -11.57
N ALA A 115 -8.87 -4.75 -11.71
CA ALA A 115 -8.89 -4.06 -13.00
C ALA A 115 -7.51 -4.04 -13.67
N ARG A 116 -6.43 -3.81 -12.92
CA ARG A 116 -5.06 -3.84 -13.45
C ARG A 116 -4.64 -5.24 -13.90
N ILE A 117 -4.97 -6.28 -13.14
CA ILE A 117 -4.69 -7.67 -13.52
C ILE A 117 -5.47 -8.05 -14.79
N ALA A 118 -6.75 -7.70 -14.86
CA ALA A 118 -7.58 -7.94 -16.04
C ALA A 118 -7.07 -7.18 -17.28
N ALA A 119 -6.62 -5.93 -17.13
CA ALA A 119 -6.06 -5.15 -18.24
C ALA A 119 -4.74 -5.74 -18.76
N VAL A 120 -3.88 -6.28 -17.88
CA VAL A 120 -2.65 -6.99 -18.27
C VAL A 120 -2.96 -8.31 -18.97
N GLN A 121 -3.97 -9.06 -18.51
CA GLN A 121 -4.37 -10.33 -19.13
C GLN A 121 -5.14 -10.16 -20.46
N LYS A 122 -5.80 -9.01 -20.66
CA LYS A 122 -6.51 -8.69 -21.90
C LYS A 122 -5.61 -8.13 -23.01
N ALA A 123 -4.33 -7.85 -22.73
CA ALA A 123 -3.36 -7.54 -23.78
C ALA A 123 -3.15 -8.81 -24.62
N PRO A 124 -3.64 -8.88 -25.88
CA PRO A 124 -3.47 -10.08 -26.68
C PRO A 124 -1.99 -10.19 -27.07
N ALA A 125 -1.48 -11.41 -27.02
CA ALA A 125 -0.34 -11.81 -27.83
C ALA A 125 -0.70 -11.63 -29.31
N ALA A 126 -0.54 -10.42 -29.84
CA ALA A 126 -0.52 -10.19 -31.28
C ALA A 126 0.87 -10.58 -31.77
N ASN A 127 1.00 -11.83 -32.19
CA ASN A 127 2.16 -12.30 -32.93
C ASN A 127 2.38 -11.44 -34.17
N GLY A 128 3.63 -10.99 -34.35
CA GLY A 128 4.29 -10.73 -35.62
C GLY A 128 3.66 -9.69 -36.53
N THR A 129 4.23 -8.47 -36.56
CA THR A 129 4.98 -7.95 -37.72
C THR A 129 5.70 -6.67 -37.28
N SER A 130 7.00 -6.61 -37.57
CA SER A 130 7.89 -5.47 -37.36
C SER A 130 7.31 -4.18 -37.96
N ILE A 131 7.10 -3.12 -37.16
CA ILE A 131 7.24 -1.73 -37.59
C ILE A 131 7.80 -0.90 -36.41
N ALA A 132 8.90 -0.20 -36.70
CA ALA A 132 9.60 0.73 -35.83
C ALA A 132 8.72 1.90 -35.36
N GLY A 133 8.92 2.38 -34.13
CA GLY A 133 8.29 3.62 -33.68
C GLY A 133 8.28 3.87 -32.18
N THR A 134 9.44 4.26 -31.63
CA THR A 134 9.61 5.11 -30.43
C THR A 134 8.75 4.79 -29.19
N VAL A 135 9.27 3.90 -28.34
CA VAL A 135 8.80 3.74 -26.95
C VAL A 135 9.17 5.00 -26.15
N LYS A 136 8.17 5.81 -25.78
CA LYS A 136 8.31 6.82 -24.73
C LYS A 136 8.45 6.12 -23.39
N ALA A 137 9.71 5.86 -23.00
CA ALA A 137 10.06 5.36 -21.68
C ALA A 137 9.72 6.39 -20.60
N SER A 138 8.99 5.94 -19.57
CA SER A 138 8.61 6.69 -18.39
C SER A 138 9.85 7.21 -17.64
N ARG A 139 10.08 8.53 -17.67
CA ARG A 139 11.23 9.23 -17.08
C ARG A 139 11.09 9.42 -15.57
N TRP A 140 11.30 8.37 -14.79
CA TRP A 140 11.41 8.47 -13.33
C TRP A 140 12.72 7.90 -12.80
N ARG A 141 13.86 8.37 -13.31
CA ARG A 141 15.18 8.22 -12.66
C ARG A 141 16.12 9.33 -13.11
N ALA A 142 16.51 10.21 -12.18
CA ALA A 142 17.89 10.71 -12.01
C ALA A 142 17.88 11.97 -11.12
N ALA A 143 18.26 11.80 -9.86
CA ALA A 143 18.85 12.87 -9.06
C ALA A 143 19.74 12.24 -7.99
N THR A 144 20.91 11.78 -8.39
CA THR A 144 21.99 11.43 -7.47
C THR A 144 23.31 11.95 -8.00
N SER A 145 24.07 12.54 -7.06
CA SER A 145 25.51 12.78 -7.12
C SER A 145 26.00 13.91 -8.03
N LEU A 146 26.15 15.11 -7.46
CA LEU A 146 27.11 16.10 -7.94
C LEU A 146 27.65 16.94 -6.78
N LEU A 147 28.52 16.37 -5.95
CA LEU A 147 29.51 17.12 -5.18
C LEU A 147 30.65 16.17 -4.82
N LEU A 148 31.70 16.09 -5.65
CA LEU A 148 33.08 15.71 -5.29
C LEU A 148 33.97 15.63 -6.55
N SER A 149 34.71 16.70 -6.83
CA SER A 149 36.09 16.72 -7.40
C SER A 149 36.36 18.12 -7.99
N ARG A 150 37.11 18.97 -7.29
CA ARG A 150 38.57 19.15 -7.44
C ARG A 150 39.03 19.21 -8.91
N ARG A 151 39.42 20.40 -9.36
CA ARG A 151 40.45 20.56 -10.39
C ARG A 151 41.47 21.60 -9.93
N ALA A 152 42.64 21.12 -9.59
CA ALA A 152 43.89 21.87 -9.55
C ALA A 152 44.51 21.94 -10.95
N THR A 153 45.60 22.72 -11.08
CA THR A 153 46.44 23.04 -12.26
C THR A 153 45.95 24.22 -13.10
N SER A 154 46.77 25.15 -13.61
CA SER A 154 48.18 25.58 -13.41
C SER A 154 48.46 26.68 -14.46
N ASN A 155 49.56 27.42 -14.28
CA ASN A 155 50.25 28.33 -15.21
C ASN A 155 49.61 29.71 -15.43
N ALA A 156 50.29 30.82 -15.11
CA ALA A 156 51.58 31.37 -15.57
C ALA A 156 51.35 32.38 -16.69
N GLU A 157 51.50 33.66 -16.38
CA GLU A 157 51.89 34.67 -17.35
C GLU A 157 52.62 35.82 -16.65
N ARG A 158 53.83 36.11 -17.13
CA ARG A 158 54.62 37.33 -16.87
C ARG A 158 54.12 38.41 -17.83
N ALA A 159 54.14 39.67 -17.40
CA ALA A 159 54.55 40.79 -18.26
C ALA A 159 54.99 41.99 -17.40
N ASP A 160 55.98 42.70 -17.94
CA ASP A 160 56.81 43.82 -17.46
C ASP A 160 56.26 44.80 -16.41
#